data_AF-A0A2M7QGS8-F1
#
_entry.id   AF-A0A2M7QGS8-F1
#
_cell.length_a   1.000
_cell.length_b   1.000
_cell.length_c   1.000
_cell.angle_alpha   90.00
_cell.angle_beta   90.00
_cell.angle_gamma   90.00
#
_symmetry.space_group_name_H-M   'P 1'
#
loop_
_entity.id
_entity.type
_entity.pdbx_description
1 polymer ?
#
loop_
_entity_poly.entity_id
_entity_poly.type
_entity_poly.pdbx_seq_one_letter_code
_entity_poly.pdbx_strand_id
1 'polypeptide(L)'
;MLNLIHNKLRSLPELLSIGEVSSIFNIHPDTLRNWEKSGDLVPLRVGPRKDRKYRKQDIETIITKIGSKLTLQQLEQFLWKSADILRDKIDSSDYKKYIFGLLFYKRISDVWEEEYKKIMDEYNDNTLAIADYNHRFQVPKDCSWSVITEVSENIGQKLNSIFDKITNVNSPKLDKIFDDLDFANKDKFPNETIQRLINHFSQYNFSSNYVSSDLLGDAYEYLIKLFAADAGKKGGQFYSPREVERVIIGIVKPHQKDHIYDPTVGSGGFLLEAYNYLKNKSGDQIARSLYLYGQEINISTFAIAKINMFLHGLDSADIRRGDTLAKPQFLNNQGNLQTFDIVVGNPPYSIKDWEFEVFKSDKYGRTERYDQPPQKNADFAFI
;
A
#
# COMPACT_ATOMS: atom_id res chain seq x y z
N MET A 1 -1.33 -18.42 15.26
CA MET A 1 -0.12 -17.71 15.74
C MET A 1 -0.22 -17.27 17.21
N LEU A 2 -1.25 -16.55 17.68
CA LEU A 2 -1.44 -16.25 19.12
C LEU A 2 -1.45 -17.51 20.02
N ASN A 3 -2.14 -18.58 19.62
CA ASN A 3 -2.09 -19.86 20.35
C ASN A 3 -0.69 -20.51 20.31
N LEU A 4 0.05 -20.36 19.20
CA LEU A 4 1.42 -20.88 19.04
C LEU A 4 2.44 -20.07 19.85
N ILE A 5 2.28 -18.74 19.90
CA ILE A 5 3.08 -17.81 20.70
C ILE A 5 2.77 -18.00 22.19
N HIS A 6 1.50 -18.10 22.59
CA HIS A 6 1.13 -18.44 23.97
C HIS A 6 1.62 -19.84 24.36
N ASN A 7 1.59 -20.82 23.46
CA ASN A 7 2.15 -22.15 23.73
C ASN A 7 3.68 -22.11 23.87
N LYS A 8 4.40 -21.37 23.01
CA LYS A 8 5.85 -21.13 23.16
C LYS A 8 6.17 -20.40 24.47
N LEU A 9 5.38 -19.39 24.85
CA LEU A 9 5.57 -18.66 26.10
C LEU A 9 5.33 -19.53 27.34
N ARG A 10 4.35 -20.43 27.28
CA ARG A 10 4.03 -21.34 28.39
C ARG A 10 5.20 -22.24 28.77
N SER A 11 6.03 -22.65 27.81
CA SER A 11 7.23 -23.48 28.02
C SER A 11 8.48 -22.69 28.43
N LEU A 12 8.44 -21.36 28.46
CA LEU A 12 9.61 -20.51 28.71
C LEU A 12 9.65 -19.98 30.16
N PRO A 13 10.86 -19.66 30.68
CA PRO A 13 11.05 -19.17 32.03
C PRO A 13 10.40 -17.80 32.26
N GLU A 14 10.15 -17.46 33.53
CA GLU A 14 9.56 -16.16 33.94
C GLU A 14 10.39 -14.94 33.54
N LEU A 15 11.70 -15.14 33.36
CA LEU A 15 12.66 -14.11 32.95
C LEU A 15 13.36 -14.51 31.66
N LEU A 16 13.00 -13.81 30.59
CA LEU A 16 13.48 -14.05 29.23
C LEU A 16 14.71 -13.19 28.94
N SER A 17 15.69 -13.74 28.24
CA SER A 17 16.79 -12.99 27.62
C SER A 17 16.32 -12.25 26.36
N ILE A 18 17.13 -11.30 25.90
CA ILE A 18 16.84 -10.59 24.65
C ILE A 18 16.74 -11.53 23.45
N GLY A 19 17.53 -12.61 23.40
CA GLY A 19 17.46 -13.59 22.32
C GLY A 19 16.15 -14.40 22.34
N GLU A 20 15.67 -14.78 23.53
CA GLU A 20 14.40 -15.47 23.68
C GLU A 20 13.22 -14.58 23.28
N VAL A 21 13.21 -13.31 23.71
CA VAL A 21 12.18 -12.34 23.32
C VAL A 21 12.23 -12.05 21.81
N SER A 22 13.43 -11.94 21.24
CA SER A 22 13.64 -11.73 19.80
C SER A 22 13.05 -12.89 18.99
N SER A 23 13.27 -14.13 19.46
CA SER A 23 12.73 -15.33 18.85
C SER A 23 11.20 -15.44 18.96
N ILE A 24 10.62 -15.00 20.10
CA ILE A 24 9.17 -14.97 20.30
C ILE A 24 8.48 -14.08 19.26
N PHE A 25 9.04 -12.88 19.02
CA PHE A 25 8.47 -11.91 18.09
C PHE A 25 9.00 -12.04 16.65
N ASN A 26 9.99 -12.90 16.41
CA ASN A 26 10.69 -13.02 15.12
C ASN A 26 11.28 -11.68 14.63
N ILE A 27 11.98 -10.97 15.51
CA ILE A 27 12.60 -9.67 15.23
C ILE A 27 14.05 -9.63 15.71
N HIS A 28 14.88 -8.78 15.11
CA HIS A 28 16.27 -8.60 15.50
C HIS A 28 16.40 -8.05 16.96
N PRO A 29 17.42 -8.47 17.75
CA PRO A 29 17.63 -7.96 19.10
C PRO A 29 17.77 -6.44 19.21
N ASP A 30 18.31 -5.77 18.18
CA ASP A 30 18.38 -4.30 18.19
C ASP A 30 17.01 -3.62 18.07
N THR A 31 16.03 -4.28 17.44
CA THR A 31 14.63 -3.82 17.43
C THR A 31 14.08 -3.77 18.85
N LEU A 32 14.33 -4.79 19.67
CA LEU A 32 13.95 -4.80 21.09
C LEU A 32 14.68 -3.70 21.88
N ARG A 33 15.96 -3.45 21.60
CA ARG A 33 16.70 -2.34 22.25
C ARG A 33 16.08 -0.98 21.93
N ASN A 34 15.46 -0.83 20.77
CA ASN A 34 14.74 0.40 20.44
C ASN A 34 13.42 0.50 21.21
N TRP A 35 12.74 -0.61 21.47
CA TRP A 35 11.57 -0.65 22.36
C TRP A 35 11.92 -0.32 23.81
N GLU A 36 13.13 -0.71 24.27
CA GLU A 36 13.65 -0.27 25.56
C GLU A 36 13.82 1.26 25.63
N LYS A 37 14.32 1.87 24.55
CA LYS A 37 14.54 3.32 24.47
C LYS A 37 13.23 4.12 24.41
N SER A 38 12.21 3.60 23.74
CA SER A 38 10.89 4.22 23.66
C SER A 38 10.02 3.97 24.89
N GLY A 39 10.42 3.06 25.77
CA GLY A 39 9.69 2.68 26.98
C GLY A 39 8.57 1.65 26.74
N ASP A 40 8.49 1.09 25.54
CA ASP A 40 7.49 0.07 25.18
C ASP A 40 7.78 -1.30 25.81
N LEU A 41 9.04 -1.57 26.17
CA LEU A 41 9.46 -2.76 26.89
C LEU A 41 10.57 -2.43 27.88
N VAL A 42 10.34 -2.61 29.18
CA VAL A 42 11.30 -2.23 30.22
C VAL A 42 12.10 -3.44 30.70
N PRO A 43 13.45 -3.43 30.56
CA PRO A 43 14.28 -4.55 30.97
C PRO A 43 14.60 -4.50 32.47
N LEU A 44 14.58 -5.66 33.12
CA LEU A 44 15.19 -5.85 34.44
C LEU A 44 16.69 -6.07 34.30
N ARG A 45 17.44 -5.66 35.32
CA ARG A 45 18.89 -5.88 35.44
C ARG A 45 19.12 -6.93 36.53
N VAL A 46 19.59 -8.12 36.14
CA VAL A 46 19.64 -9.29 37.03
C VAL A 46 21.08 -9.77 37.20
N GLY A 47 21.44 -10.17 38.43
CA GLY A 47 22.74 -10.72 38.77
C GLY A 47 23.90 -9.70 38.83
N PRO A 48 25.12 -10.15 39.17
CA PRO A 48 26.29 -9.28 39.36
C PRO A 48 26.70 -8.52 38.10
N ARG A 49 26.47 -9.13 36.92
CA ARG A 49 26.75 -8.55 35.60
C ARG A 49 25.64 -7.63 35.10
N LYS A 50 24.53 -7.49 35.84
CA LYS A 50 23.36 -6.70 35.47
C LYS A 50 22.81 -7.10 34.08
N ASP A 51 22.69 -8.40 33.85
CA ASP A 51 22.20 -8.95 32.60
C ASP A 51 20.75 -8.52 32.35
N ARG A 52 20.41 -8.25 31.08
CA ARG A 52 19.06 -7.80 30.71
C ARG A 52 18.10 -8.98 30.70
N LYS A 53 17.01 -8.87 31.45
CA LYS A 53 15.93 -9.85 31.48
C LYS A 53 14.57 -9.19 31.36
N TYR A 54 13.62 -9.86 30.73
CA TYR A 54 12.28 -9.36 30.50
C TYR A 54 11.27 -10.26 31.20
N ARG A 55 10.29 -9.66 31.88
CA ARG A 55 9.25 -10.43 32.55
C ARG A 55 8.32 -11.03 31.52
N LYS A 56 8.01 -12.31 31.68
CA LYS A 56 7.04 -13.00 30.85
C LYS A 56 5.70 -12.26 30.76
N GLN A 57 5.21 -11.68 31.86
CA GLN A 57 3.97 -10.88 31.89
C GLN A 57 4.03 -9.61 31.01
N ASP A 58 5.18 -8.94 30.94
CA ASP A 58 5.35 -7.78 30.05
C ASP A 58 5.27 -8.23 28.59
N ILE A 59 5.85 -9.40 28.29
CA ILE A 59 5.79 -10.02 26.97
C ILE A 59 4.37 -10.47 26.64
N GLU A 60 3.64 -11.08 27.58
CA GLU A 60 2.22 -11.42 27.43
C GLU A 60 1.37 -10.19 27.16
N THR A 61 1.61 -9.09 27.88
CA THR A 61 0.90 -7.82 27.67
C THR A 61 1.16 -7.26 26.28
N ILE A 62 2.41 -7.32 25.81
CA ILE A 62 2.78 -6.92 24.45
C ILE A 62 2.14 -7.86 23.42
N ILE A 63 2.14 -9.17 23.65
CA ILE A 63 1.47 -10.16 22.78
C ILE A 63 -0.03 -9.91 22.73
N THR A 64 -0.66 -9.58 23.85
CA THR A 64 -2.08 -9.23 23.90
C THR A 64 -2.35 -7.91 23.19
N LYS A 65 -1.45 -6.92 23.28
CA LYS A 65 -1.54 -5.64 22.55
C LYS A 65 -1.31 -5.80 21.04
N ILE A 66 -0.40 -6.69 20.64
CA ILE A 66 -0.13 -7.05 19.24
C ILE A 66 -1.24 -7.98 18.70
N GLY A 67 -1.80 -8.80 19.58
CA GLY A 67 -2.82 -9.80 19.29
C GLY A 67 -4.26 -9.27 19.35
N SER A 68 -4.50 -8.14 20.03
CA SER A 68 -5.72 -7.37 19.84
C SER A 68 -5.69 -6.81 18.44
N LYS A 69 -6.65 -7.21 17.61
CA LYS A 69 -6.85 -6.63 16.29
C LYS A 69 -6.88 -5.11 16.46
N LEU A 70 -5.99 -4.41 15.76
CA LEU A 70 -5.99 -2.94 15.75
C LEU A 70 -7.39 -2.46 15.38
N THR A 71 -7.90 -1.46 16.09
CA THR A 71 -9.07 -0.74 15.59
C THR A 71 -8.65 0.11 14.39
N LEU A 72 -9.61 0.48 13.54
CA LEU A 72 -9.34 1.38 12.41
C LEU A 72 -8.64 2.65 12.89
N GLN A 73 -9.17 3.29 13.93
CA GLN A 73 -8.59 4.50 14.51
C GLN A 73 -7.15 4.31 15.01
N GLN A 74 -6.84 3.16 15.65
CA GLN A 74 -5.48 2.88 16.10
C GLN A 74 -4.53 2.69 14.92
N LEU A 75 -4.98 1.98 13.87
CA LEU A 75 -4.19 1.77 12.66
C LEU A 75 -3.98 3.07 11.89
N GLU A 76 -5.00 3.90 11.73
CA GLU A 76 -4.93 5.24 11.15
C GLU A 76 -3.89 6.12 11.85
N GLN A 77 -3.96 6.20 13.19
CA GLN A 77 -3.00 6.94 14.00
C GLN A 77 -1.58 6.37 13.87
N PHE A 78 -1.45 5.05 13.86
CA PHE A 78 -0.17 4.38 13.67
C PHE A 78 0.46 4.69 12.32
N LEU A 79 -0.32 4.59 11.23
CA LEU A 79 0.16 4.89 9.89
C LEU A 79 0.53 6.37 9.77
N TRP A 80 -0.28 7.28 10.30
CA TRP A 80 0.04 8.71 10.29
C TRP A 80 1.34 9.05 11.03
N LYS A 81 1.63 8.39 12.16
CA LYS A 81 2.90 8.57 12.89
C LYS A 81 4.14 8.23 12.07
N SER A 82 4.03 7.38 11.04
CA SER A 82 5.14 7.12 10.11
C SER A 82 5.50 8.37 9.28
N ALA A 83 4.52 9.22 8.98
CA ALA A 83 4.75 10.49 8.29
C ALA A 83 5.54 11.46 9.15
N ASP A 84 5.28 11.50 10.46
CA ASP A 84 6.03 12.33 11.40
C ASP A 84 7.53 11.96 11.43
N ILE A 85 7.90 10.71 11.14
CA ILE A 85 9.30 10.28 11.06
C ILE A 85 10.01 10.91 9.85
N LEU A 86 9.28 11.14 8.74
CA LEU A 86 9.84 11.68 7.49
C LEU A 86 9.67 13.20 7.33
N ARG A 87 8.67 13.81 8.00
CA ARG A 87 8.27 15.21 7.79
C ARG A 87 9.39 16.22 8.05
N ASP A 88 10.32 15.92 8.95
CA ASP A 88 11.46 16.80 9.25
C ASP A 88 12.60 16.73 8.22
N LYS A 89 12.56 15.75 7.30
CA LYS A 89 13.67 15.44 6.39
C LYS A 89 13.30 15.54 4.92
N ILE A 90 12.00 15.43 4.61
CA ILE A 90 11.49 15.32 3.25
C ILE A 90 10.25 16.20 3.13
N ASP A 91 10.11 16.88 1.99
CA ASP A 91 8.92 17.66 1.68
C ASP A 91 7.65 16.81 1.74
N SER A 92 6.56 17.43 2.20
CA SER A 92 5.25 16.79 2.34
C SER A 92 4.69 16.19 1.07
N SER A 93 5.04 16.76 -0.08
CA SER A 93 4.63 16.24 -1.38
C SER A 93 5.34 14.95 -1.78
N ASP A 94 6.51 14.66 -1.22
CA ASP A 94 7.39 13.57 -1.67
C ASP A 94 7.42 12.38 -0.68
N TYR A 95 7.26 12.57 0.63
CA TYR A 95 7.38 11.45 1.58
C TYR A 95 6.26 10.40 1.46
N LYS A 96 5.08 10.78 0.94
CA LYS A 96 3.88 9.91 0.90
C LYS A 96 4.11 8.62 0.13
N LYS A 97 4.82 8.69 -1.01
CA LYS A 97 5.09 7.51 -1.86
C LYS A 97 5.93 6.47 -1.12
N TYR A 98 6.87 6.92 -0.29
CA TYR A 98 7.73 6.05 0.51
C TYR A 98 6.94 5.34 1.61
N ILE A 99 6.03 6.04 2.27
CA ILE A 99 5.16 5.46 3.30
C ILE A 99 4.24 4.41 2.69
N PHE A 100 3.58 4.74 1.56
CA PHE A 100 2.71 3.80 0.88
C PHE A 100 3.46 2.58 0.32
N GLY A 101 4.63 2.78 -0.28
CA GLY A 101 5.48 1.69 -0.75
C GLY A 101 5.93 0.77 0.37
N LEU A 102 6.39 1.34 1.50
CA LEU A 102 6.83 0.56 2.65
C LEU A 102 5.68 -0.19 3.34
N LEU A 103 4.52 0.44 3.46
CA LEU A 103 3.29 -0.19 3.95
C LEU A 103 2.88 -1.38 3.08
N PHE A 104 2.89 -1.19 1.76
CA PHE A 104 2.56 -2.25 0.82
C PHE A 104 3.56 -3.40 0.90
N TYR A 105 4.87 -3.10 0.94
CA TYR A 105 5.93 -4.09 1.14
C TYR A 105 5.76 -4.87 2.46
N LYS A 106 5.48 -4.18 3.57
CA LYS A 106 5.19 -4.81 4.87
C LYS A 106 4.02 -5.76 4.78
N ARG A 107 2.91 -5.33 4.16
CA ARG A 107 1.70 -6.14 4.00
C ARG A 107 1.96 -7.40 3.16
N ILE A 108 2.60 -7.28 2.00
CA ILE A 108 2.86 -8.46 1.14
C ILE A 108 3.79 -9.45 1.83
N SER A 109 4.82 -8.96 2.55
CA SER A 109 5.74 -9.84 3.26
C SER A 109 5.07 -10.59 4.41
N ASP A 110 4.28 -9.89 5.24
CA ASP A 110 3.63 -10.52 6.40
C ASP A 110 2.55 -11.51 5.98
N VAL A 111 1.80 -11.22 4.89
CA VAL A 111 0.81 -12.14 4.33
C VAL A 111 1.49 -13.38 3.74
N TRP A 112 2.55 -13.21 2.95
CA TRP A 112 3.29 -14.35 2.38
C TRP A 112 3.82 -15.28 3.48
N GLU A 113 4.41 -14.72 4.54
CA GLU A 113 4.88 -15.52 5.68
C GLU A 113 3.76 -16.26 6.42
N GLU A 114 2.58 -15.65 6.55
CA GLU A 114 1.41 -16.28 7.16
C GLU A 114 0.89 -17.45 6.33
N GLU A 115 0.77 -17.26 5.02
CA GLU A 115 0.35 -18.29 4.07
C GLU A 115 1.36 -19.45 4.04
N TYR A 116 2.65 -19.15 3.96
CA TYR A 116 3.74 -20.13 3.99
C TYR A 116 3.68 -20.97 5.27
N LYS A 117 3.59 -20.31 6.43
CA LYS A 117 3.52 -20.99 7.74
C LYS A 117 2.28 -21.88 7.84
N LYS A 118 1.12 -21.40 7.36
CA LYS A 118 -0.11 -22.19 7.37
C LYS A 118 0.04 -23.50 6.59
N ILE A 119 0.63 -23.44 5.40
CA ILE A 119 0.82 -24.63 4.55
C ILE A 119 1.88 -25.57 5.16
N MET A 120 2.97 -25.01 5.71
CA MET A 120 3.97 -25.81 6.42
C MET A 120 3.36 -26.52 7.65
N ASP A 121 2.50 -25.84 8.42
CA ASP A 121 1.86 -26.43 9.59
C ASP A 121 0.84 -27.53 9.23
N GLU A 122 0.17 -27.41 8.07
CA GLU A 122 -0.88 -28.34 7.62
C GLU A 122 -0.31 -29.54 6.84
N TYR A 123 0.68 -29.32 5.98
CA TYR A 123 1.19 -30.32 5.04
C TYR A 123 2.66 -30.71 5.27
N ASN A 124 3.43 -29.91 6.02
CA ASN A 124 4.87 -30.09 6.23
C ASN A 124 5.65 -30.27 4.90
N ASP A 125 5.24 -29.57 3.85
CA ASP A 125 5.82 -29.63 2.51
C ASP A 125 6.26 -28.23 2.07
N ASN A 126 7.59 -28.03 1.99
CA ASN A 126 8.16 -26.76 1.58
C ASN A 126 7.90 -26.44 0.10
N THR A 127 7.85 -27.45 -0.78
CA THR A 127 7.56 -27.24 -2.19
C THR A 127 6.13 -26.72 -2.38
N LEU A 128 5.19 -27.27 -1.62
CA LEU A 128 3.82 -26.76 -1.59
C LEU A 128 3.75 -25.36 -0.97
N ALA A 129 4.47 -25.13 0.13
CA ALA A 129 4.43 -23.88 0.86
C ALA A 129 5.02 -22.68 0.11
N ILE A 130 5.89 -22.88 -0.88
CA ILE A 130 6.42 -21.80 -1.73
C ILE A 130 5.73 -21.70 -3.09
N ALA A 131 4.73 -22.54 -3.37
CA ALA A 131 4.14 -22.63 -4.71
C ALA A 131 3.36 -21.37 -5.09
N ASP A 132 3.48 -20.94 -6.35
CA ASP A 132 2.98 -19.63 -6.78
C ASP A 132 1.48 -19.42 -6.57
N TYR A 133 0.67 -20.47 -6.78
CA TYR A 133 -0.79 -20.42 -6.65
C TYR A 133 -1.28 -20.32 -5.20
N ASN A 134 -0.41 -20.49 -4.22
CA ASN A 134 -0.74 -20.38 -2.80
C ASN A 134 -0.54 -18.96 -2.25
N HIS A 135 0.06 -18.07 -3.02
CA HIS A 135 0.30 -16.70 -2.60
C HIS A 135 -0.22 -15.70 -3.62
N ARG A 136 -0.82 -14.64 -3.11
CA ARG A 136 -1.30 -13.54 -3.97
C ARG A 136 -0.15 -12.77 -4.63
N PHE A 137 0.97 -12.65 -3.92
CA PHE A 137 2.21 -12.03 -4.36
C PHE A 137 3.39 -12.88 -3.87
N GLN A 138 4.39 -13.09 -4.70
CA GLN A 138 5.63 -13.77 -4.33
C GLN A 138 6.59 -12.84 -3.59
N VAL A 139 7.19 -13.35 -2.51
CA VAL A 139 8.23 -12.66 -1.75
C VAL A 139 9.44 -13.59 -1.64
N PRO A 140 10.53 -13.34 -2.40
CA PRO A 140 11.73 -14.16 -2.31
C PRO A 140 12.29 -14.18 -0.88
N LYS A 141 12.94 -15.28 -0.49
CA LYS A 141 13.45 -15.47 0.88
C LYS A 141 14.38 -14.35 1.35
N ASP A 142 15.18 -13.77 0.45
CA ASP A 142 16.10 -12.66 0.75
C ASP A 142 15.46 -11.27 0.67
N CYS A 143 14.13 -11.24 0.51
CA CYS A 143 13.28 -10.06 0.36
C CYS A 143 12.20 -9.96 1.45
N SER A 144 12.09 -10.90 2.39
CA SER A 144 11.12 -10.80 3.48
C SER A 144 11.41 -9.61 4.40
N TRP A 145 10.39 -9.15 5.11
CA TRP A 145 10.49 -8.06 6.07
C TRP A 145 11.52 -8.37 7.16
N SER A 146 11.63 -9.63 7.61
CA SER A 146 12.65 -10.03 8.57
C SER A 146 14.06 -9.72 8.08
N VAL A 147 14.34 -9.89 6.78
CA VAL A 147 15.66 -9.58 6.20
C VAL A 147 16.00 -8.11 6.36
N ILE A 148 15.06 -7.18 6.06
CA ILE A 148 15.39 -5.76 6.18
C ILE A 148 15.56 -5.32 7.63
N THR A 149 14.90 -5.98 8.59
CA THR A 149 15.06 -5.66 10.02
C THR A 149 16.43 -6.02 10.59
N GLU A 150 17.17 -6.92 9.94
CA GLU A 150 18.51 -7.37 10.36
C GLU A 150 19.64 -6.54 9.75
N VAL A 151 19.33 -5.63 8.82
CA VAL A 151 20.33 -4.84 8.09
C VAL A 151 20.65 -3.58 8.89
N SER A 152 21.92 -3.43 9.30
CA SER A 152 22.39 -2.26 10.06
C SER A 152 23.03 -1.16 9.22
N GLU A 153 23.46 -1.49 7.99
CA GLU A 153 24.19 -0.59 7.09
C GLU A 153 23.63 -0.62 5.68
N ASN A 154 23.75 0.49 4.94
CA ASN A 154 23.22 0.66 3.58
C ASN A 154 21.76 0.18 3.41
N ILE A 155 20.92 0.45 4.41
CA ILE A 155 19.53 -0.03 4.48
C ILE A 155 18.74 0.41 3.24
N GLY A 156 18.94 1.65 2.79
CA GLY A 156 18.26 2.20 1.62
C GLY A 156 18.58 1.46 0.31
N GLN A 157 19.84 1.09 0.09
CA GLN A 157 20.23 0.30 -1.09
C GLN A 157 19.63 -1.11 -1.03
N LYS A 158 19.60 -1.72 0.15
CA LYS A 158 18.97 -3.04 0.34
C LYS A 158 17.47 -2.97 0.11
N LEU A 159 16.78 -1.92 0.56
CA LEU A 159 15.35 -1.69 0.28
C LEU A 159 15.08 -1.59 -1.22
N ASN A 160 15.81 -0.73 -1.95
CA ASN A 160 15.64 -0.59 -3.39
C ASN A 160 15.84 -1.94 -4.11
N SER A 161 16.89 -2.69 -3.76
CA SER A 161 17.14 -4.03 -4.33
C SER A 161 16.02 -5.04 -4.03
N ILE A 162 15.42 -4.97 -2.83
CA ILE A 162 14.26 -5.80 -2.47
C ILE A 162 13.06 -5.43 -3.34
N PHE A 163 12.77 -4.15 -3.53
CA PHE A 163 11.67 -3.70 -4.37
C PHE A 163 11.82 -4.13 -5.82
N ASP A 164 13.03 -4.06 -6.39
CA ASP A 164 13.31 -4.55 -7.74
C ASP A 164 13.00 -6.04 -7.86
N LYS A 165 13.48 -6.85 -6.90
CA LYS A 165 13.26 -8.31 -6.89
C LYS A 165 11.78 -8.67 -6.74
N ILE A 166 11.08 -8.01 -5.82
CA ILE A 166 9.64 -8.20 -5.61
C ILE A 166 8.86 -7.80 -6.87
N THR A 167 9.23 -6.69 -7.52
CA THR A 167 8.60 -6.27 -8.78
C THR A 167 8.78 -7.34 -9.85
N ASN A 168 10.02 -7.79 -10.07
CA ASN A 168 10.36 -8.73 -11.13
C ASN A 168 9.66 -10.10 -10.98
N VAL A 169 9.63 -10.67 -9.77
CA VAL A 169 8.99 -11.98 -9.54
C VAL A 169 7.46 -11.92 -9.64
N ASN A 170 6.87 -10.74 -9.48
CA ASN A 170 5.43 -10.51 -9.59
C ASN A 170 5.02 -9.81 -10.89
N SER A 171 5.91 -9.72 -11.88
CA SER A 171 5.59 -9.12 -13.17
C SER A 171 4.50 -9.93 -13.90
N PRO A 172 3.51 -9.30 -14.55
CA PRO A 172 3.34 -7.85 -14.72
C PRO A 172 2.54 -7.15 -13.62
N LYS A 173 2.06 -7.89 -12.61
CA LYS A 173 1.12 -7.37 -11.59
C LYS A 173 1.71 -6.20 -10.81
N LEU A 174 3.00 -6.27 -10.44
CA LEU A 174 3.67 -5.22 -9.65
C LEU A 174 4.52 -4.23 -10.48
N ASP A 175 4.52 -4.32 -11.80
CA ASP A 175 5.30 -3.42 -12.65
C ASP A 175 5.05 -1.95 -12.33
N LYS A 176 6.13 -1.18 -12.21
CA LYS A 176 6.16 0.27 -11.97
C LYS A 176 5.67 0.75 -10.62
N ILE A 177 5.32 -0.15 -9.69
CA ILE A 177 4.77 0.25 -8.38
C ILE A 177 5.84 0.86 -7.47
N PHE A 178 7.09 0.40 -7.57
CA PHE A 178 8.18 0.88 -6.72
C PHE A 178 9.19 1.77 -7.47
N ASP A 179 9.03 2.01 -8.78
CA ASP A 179 10.00 2.72 -9.65
C ASP A 179 10.34 4.15 -9.20
N ASP A 180 9.41 4.83 -8.51
CA ASP A 180 9.62 6.20 -8.01
C ASP A 180 10.12 6.24 -6.56
N LEU A 181 10.51 5.09 -5.99
CA LEU A 181 11.04 5.01 -4.63
C LEU A 181 12.56 4.90 -4.67
N ASP A 182 13.23 5.92 -4.16
CA ASP A 182 14.68 5.89 -3.93
C ASP A 182 15.03 6.11 -2.45
N PHE A 183 15.15 5.01 -1.70
CA PHE A 183 15.63 5.04 -0.32
C PHE A 183 17.15 5.14 -0.21
N ALA A 184 17.91 5.01 -1.31
CA ALA A 184 19.37 5.07 -1.30
C ALA A 184 19.90 6.51 -1.26
N ASN A 185 19.05 7.51 -1.51
CA ASN A 185 19.37 8.92 -1.34
C ASN A 185 19.62 9.23 0.15
N LYS A 186 20.89 9.29 0.55
CA LYS A 186 21.30 9.48 1.95
C LYS A 186 20.95 10.86 2.53
N ASP A 187 20.79 11.87 1.67
CA ASP A 187 20.41 13.22 2.12
C ASP A 187 18.94 13.24 2.57
N LYS A 188 18.06 12.57 1.82
CA LYS A 188 16.65 12.40 2.18
C LYS A 188 16.44 11.31 3.24
N PHE A 189 17.22 10.23 3.15
CA PHE A 189 17.07 9.02 3.96
C PHE A 189 18.37 8.60 4.63
N PRO A 190 18.80 9.30 5.70
CA PRO A 190 19.84 8.79 6.57
C PRO A 190 19.47 7.41 7.14
N ASN A 191 20.45 6.54 7.38
CA ASN A 191 20.22 5.19 7.91
C ASN A 191 19.36 5.19 9.19
N GLU A 192 19.58 6.14 10.10
CA GLU A 192 18.79 6.23 11.34
C GLU A 192 17.32 6.49 11.07
N THR A 193 16.99 7.32 10.07
CA THR A 193 15.61 7.62 9.66
C THR A 193 14.95 6.37 9.10
N ILE A 194 15.63 5.64 8.21
CA ILE A 194 15.10 4.39 7.64
C ILE A 194 14.94 3.33 8.73
N GLN A 195 15.91 3.19 9.64
CA GLN A 195 15.81 2.27 10.77
C GLN A 195 14.61 2.61 11.67
N ARG A 196 14.37 3.90 11.95
CA ARG A 196 13.18 4.33 12.71
C ARG A 196 11.89 3.96 11.99
N LEU A 197 11.81 4.13 10.67
CA LEU A 197 10.65 3.70 9.88
C LEU A 197 10.44 2.18 9.92
N ILE A 198 11.49 1.39 9.69
CA ILE A 198 11.42 -0.07 9.75
C ILE A 198 10.98 -0.52 11.13
N ASN A 199 11.56 0.04 12.19
CA ASN A 199 11.17 -0.26 13.57
C ASN A 199 9.71 0.11 13.84
N HIS A 200 9.25 1.24 13.30
CA HIS A 200 7.86 1.68 13.41
C HIS A 200 6.92 0.64 12.82
N PHE A 201 7.08 0.29 11.54
CA PHE A 201 6.28 -0.73 10.86
C PHE A 201 6.42 -2.14 11.46
N SER A 202 7.53 -2.44 12.14
CA SER A 202 7.76 -3.73 12.80
C SER A 202 7.02 -3.90 14.13
N GLN A 203 6.33 -2.87 14.65
CA GLN A 203 5.58 -2.97 15.90
C GLN A 203 4.34 -3.87 15.79
N TYR A 204 3.79 -4.02 14.57
CA TYR A 204 2.59 -4.81 14.33
C TYR A 204 2.79 -5.80 13.20
N ASN A 205 2.05 -6.90 13.26
CA ASN A 205 1.94 -7.87 12.17
C ASN A 205 0.79 -7.43 11.26
N PHE A 206 1.10 -7.22 9.98
CA PHE A 206 0.17 -6.81 8.94
C PHE A 206 -0.34 -8.01 8.14
N SER A 207 -0.29 -9.24 8.64
CA SER A 207 -0.92 -10.40 7.99
C SER A 207 -2.43 -10.39 8.19
N SER A 208 -3.15 -11.22 7.42
CA SER A 208 -4.62 -11.19 7.36
C SER A 208 -5.30 -11.58 8.67
N ASN A 209 -4.66 -12.40 9.50
CA ASN A 209 -5.21 -12.76 10.81
C ASN A 209 -5.22 -11.60 11.82
N TYR A 210 -4.31 -10.63 11.69
CA TYR A 210 -4.17 -9.50 12.62
C TYR A 210 -4.82 -8.23 12.09
N VAL A 211 -4.61 -7.94 10.80
CA VAL A 211 -5.19 -6.79 10.10
C VAL A 211 -5.91 -7.32 8.87
N SER A 212 -7.24 -7.24 8.85
CA SER A 212 -8.01 -7.66 7.66
C SER A 212 -7.73 -6.73 6.48
N SER A 213 -7.94 -7.22 5.26
CA SER A 213 -7.79 -6.40 4.05
C SER A 213 -8.72 -5.18 4.07
N ASP A 214 -9.98 -5.35 4.50
CA ASP A 214 -10.92 -4.23 4.64
C ASP A 214 -10.39 -3.16 5.63
N LEU A 215 -9.91 -3.58 6.81
CA LEU A 215 -9.38 -2.68 7.83
C LEU A 215 -8.14 -1.92 7.34
N LEU A 216 -7.22 -2.61 6.67
CA LEU A 216 -6.02 -1.99 6.12
C LEU A 216 -6.32 -1.07 4.95
N GLY A 217 -7.27 -1.45 4.08
CA GLY A 217 -7.76 -0.63 2.98
C GLY A 217 -8.39 0.67 3.48
N ASP A 218 -9.28 0.59 4.48
CA ASP A 218 -9.91 1.77 5.09
C ASP A 218 -8.85 2.72 5.69
N ALA A 219 -7.85 2.18 6.40
CA ALA A 219 -6.77 2.96 6.98
C ALA A 219 -5.85 3.57 5.90
N TYR A 220 -5.64 2.87 4.79
CA TYR A 220 -4.89 3.37 3.63
C TYR A 220 -5.61 4.55 2.98
N GLU A 221 -6.92 4.43 2.77
CA GLU A 221 -7.74 5.51 2.23
C GLU A 221 -7.81 6.73 3.16
N TYR A 222 -7.86 6.50 4.47
CA TYR A 222 -7.74 7.59 5.44
C TYR A 222 -6.38 8.29 5.32
N LEU A 223 -5.30 7.53 5.14
CA LEU A 223 -3.96 8.07 4.96
C LEU A 223 -3.83 8.89 3.65
N ILE A 224 -4.46 8.43 2.55
CA ILE A 224 -4.58 9.21 1.30
C ILE A 224 -5.24 10.56 1.58
N LYS A 225 -6.38 10.56 2.28
CA LYS A 225 -7.11 11.78 2.65
C LYS A 225 -6.24 12.74 3.46
N LEU A 226 -5.48 12.24 4.44
CA LEU A 226 -4.57 13.08 5.23
C LEU A 226 -3.45 13.69 4.39
N PHE A 227 -2.81 12.90 3.51
CA PHE A 227 -1.78 13.44 2.62
C PHE A 227 -2.32 14.43 1.60
N ALA A 228 -3.56 14.23 1.13
CA ALA A 228 -4.21 15.20 0.25
C ALA A 228 -4.44 16.53 0.97
N ALA A 229 -4.90 16.49 2.22
CA ALA A 229 -5.06 17.69 3.05
C ALA A 229 -3.72 18.39 3.33
N ASP A 230 -2.68 17.61 3.65
CA ASP A 230 -1.32 18.11 3.93
C ASP A 230 -0.64 18.75 2.69
N ALA A 231 -0.96 18.26 1.48
CA ALA A 231 -0.45 18.81 0.22
C ALA A 231 -1.10 20.14 -0.21
N GLY A 232 -2.20 20.55 0.44
CA GLY A 232 -2.91 21.80 0.14
C GLY A 232 -3.42 21.89 -1.30
N LYS A 233 -3.27 23.06 -1.94
CA LYS A 233 -3.78 23.33 -3.31
C LYS A 233 -3.25 22.39 -4.40
N LYS A 234 -2.14 21.69 -4.16
CA LYS A 234 -1.56 20.73 -5.11
C LYS A 234 -2.17 19.33 -5.02
N GLY A 235 -3.09 19.08 -4.06
CA GLY A 235 -3.67 17.76 -3.81
C GLY A 235 -4.87 17.37 -4.68
N GLY A 236 -5.49 18.32 -5.40
CA GLY A 236 -6.76 18.07 -6.10
C GLY A 236 -6.71 17.06 -7.26
N GLN A 237 -5.53 16.89 -7.89
CA GLN A 237 -5.32 15.89 -8.95
C GLN A 237 -5.05 14.48 -8.37
N PHE A 238 -4.70 14.41 -7.09
CA PHE A 238 -4.28 13.19 -6.42
C PHE A 238 -5.46 12.49 -5.71
N TYR A 239 -6.41 13.26 -5.19
CA TYR A 239 -7.49 12.75 -4.34
C TYR A 239 -8.78 13.55 -4.56
N SER A 240 -9.88 12.83 -4.72
CA SER A 240 -11.23 13.39 -4.69
C SER A 240 -11.84 13.15 -3.30
N PRO A 241 -12.48 14.15 -2.66
CA PRO A 241 -13.18 13.92 -1.40
C PRO A 241 -14.25 12.83 -1.53
N ARG A 242 -14.33 11.92 -0.55
CA ARG A 242 -15.27 10.78 -0.57
C ARG A 242 -16.73 11.20 -0.74
N GLU A 243 -17.08 12.37 -0.23
CA GLU A 243 -18.43 12.93 -0.36
C GLU A 243 -18.78 13.22 -1.83
N VAL A 244 -17.81 13.69 -2.62
CA VAL A 244 -17.97 13.94 -4.06
C VAL A 244 -18.07 12.62 -4.81
N GLU A 245 -17.18 11.66 -4.49
CA GLU A 245 -17.18 10.32 -5.10
C GLU A 245 -18.54 9.62 -4.91
N ARG A 246 -19.05 9.61 -3.67
CA ARG A 246 -20.35 9.03 -3.33
C ARG A 246 -21.52 9.64 -4.10
N VAL A 247 -21.51 10.96 -4.27
CA VAL A 247 -22.57 11.65 -5.02
C VAL A 247 -22.52 11.25 -6.49
N ILE A 248 -21.35 11.30 -7.12
CA ILE A 248 -21.18 10.96 -8.54
C ILE A 248 -21.52 9.47 -8.78
N ILE A 249 -20.98 8.56 -7.97
CA ILE A 249 -21.30 7.13 -8.05
C ILE A 249 -22.79 6.87 -7.79
N GLY A 250 -23.40 7.59 -6.85
CA GLY A 250 -24.84 7.51 -6.58
C GLY A 250 -25.73 8.02 -7.72
N ILE A 251 -25.21 8.86 -8.63
CA ILE A 251 -25.88 9.31 -9.84
C ILE A 251 -25.78 8.26 -10.95
N VAL A 252 -24.56 7.76 -11.23
CA VAL A 252 -24.32 6.80 -12.32
C VAL A 252 -24.78 5.38 -11.98
N LYS A 253 -24.86 5.04 -10.68
CA LYS A 253 -25.46 3.81 -10.13
C LYS A 253 -24.94 2.52 -10.81
N PRO A 254 -23.67 2.15 -10.62
CA PRO A 254 -23.08 1.00 -11.29
C PRO A 254 -23.84 -0.31 -10.98
N HIS A 255 -23.87 -1.18 -11.98
CA HIS A 255 -24.53 -2.48 -12.02
C HIS A 255 -23.53 -3.62 -12.22
N GLN A 256 -24.01 -4.86 -12.05
CA GLN A 256 -23.18 -6.06 -12.18
C GLN A 256 -22.56 -6.13 -13.59
N LYS A 257 -21.25 -6.39 -13.67
CA LYS A 257 -20.46 -6.49 -14.92
C LYS A 257 -20.27 -5.18 -15.70
N ASP A 258 -20.63 -4.04 -15.15
CA ASP A 258 -20.31 -2.76 -15.80
C ASP A 258 -18.78 -2.60 -15.95
N HIS A 259 -18.37 -2.10 -17.11
CA HIS A 259 -17.03 -1.60 -17.38
C HIS A 259 -16.98 -0.12 -17.00
N ILE A 260 -16.22 0.20 -15.96
CA ILE A 260 -16.12 1.54 -15.38
C ILE A 260 -14.72 2.09 -15.60
N TYR A 261 -14.62 3.27 -16.21
CA TYR A 261 -13.35 3.91 -16.54
C TYR A 261 -13.18 5.28 -15.87
N ASP A 262 -11.99 5.50 -15.31
CA ASP A 262 -11.53 6.82 -14.89
C ASP A 262 -10.25 7.23 -15.66
N PRO A 263 -10.33 8.18 -16.61
CA PRO A 263 -9.18 8.61 -17.40
C PRO A 263 -8.15 9.44 -16.61
N THR A 264 -8.48 9.83 -15.38
CA THR A 264 -7.67 10.66 -14.48
C THR A 264 -7.77 10.11 -13.06
N VAL A 265 -7.44 8.82 -12.93
CA VAL A 265 -7.86 8.00 -11.79
C VAL A 265 -7.37 8.47 -10.43
N GLY A 266 -6.32 9.29 -10.37
CA GLY A 266 -5.78 9.79 -9.10
C GLY A 266 -5.41 8.61 -8.20
N SER A 267 -5.87 8.63 -6.95
CA SER A 267 -5.69 7.51 -5.99
C SER A 267 -6.65 6.33 -6.18
N GLY A 268 -7.53 6.35 -7.17
CA GLY A 268 -8.50 5.27 -7.46
C GLY A 268 -9.82 5.35 -6.70
N GLY A 269 -10.14 6.49 -6.08
CA GLY A 269 -11.30 6.61 -5.19
C GLY A 269 -12.65 6.43 -5.89
N PHE A 270 -12.86 6.96 -7.11
CA PHE A 270 -14.10 6.70 -7.86
C PHE A 270 -14.32 5.21 -8.16
N LEU A 271 -13.27 4.49 -8.59
CA LEU A 271 -13.36 3.06 -8.90
C LEU A 271 -13.64 2.24 -7.63
N LEU A 272 -13.00 2.60 -6.52
CA LEU A 272 -13.25 1.97 -5.23
C LEU A 272 -14.68 2.24 -4.72
N GLU A 273 -15.16 3.48 -4.85
CA GLU A 273 -16.51 3.85 -4.44
C GLU A 273 -17.57 3.16 -5.33
N ALA A 274 -17.31 2.95 -6.62
CA ALA A 274 -18.18 2.14 -7.48
C ALA A 274 -18.32 0.70 -6.97
N TYR A 275 -17.21 0.07 -6.59
CA TYR A 275 -17.21 -1.24 -5.95
C TYR A 275 -17.94 -1.22 -4.61
N ASN A 276 -17.68 -0.25 -3.74
CA ASN A 276 -18.31 -0.14 -2.42
C ASN A 276 -19.83 0.09 -2.53
N TYR A 277 -20.28 0.93 -3.46
CA TYR A 277 -21.69 1.16 -3.74
C TYR A 277 -22.39 -0.16 -4.10
N LEU A 278 -21.83 -0.92 -5.05
CA LEU A 278 -22.44 -2.19 -5.47
C LEU A 278 -22.32 -3.28 -4.39
N LYS A 279 -21.22 -3.30 -3.61
CA LYS A 279 -21.02 -4.21 -2.48
C LYS A 279 -22.09 -3.98 -1.41
N ASN A 280 -22.35 -2.72 -1.06
CA ASN A 280 -23.36 -2.36 -0.06
C ASN A 280 -24.79 -2.65 -0.55
N LYS A 281 -25.04 -2.50 -1.86
CA LYS A 281 -26.37 -2.70 -2.45
C LYS A 281 -26.70 -4.16 -2.74
N SER A 282 -25.71 -4.93 -3.20
CA SER A 282 -25.91 -6.23 -3.84
C SER A 282 -24.96 -7.33 -3.35
N GLY A 283 -24.06 -7.02 -2.41
CA GLY A 283 -23.09 -7.97 -1.85
C GLY A 283 -21.76 -8.05 -2.61
N ASP A 284 -20.73 -8.54 -1.92
CA ASP A 284 -19.34 -8.55 -2.38
C ASP A 284 -19.13 -9.33 -3.69
N GLN A 285 -19.76 -10.50 -3.82
CA GLN A 285 -19.62 -11.35 -5.01
C GLN A 285 -20.11 -10.63 -6.28
N ILE A 286 -21.20 -9.87 -6.18
CA ILE A 286 -21.74 -9.10 -7.30
C ILE A 286 -20.84 -7.90 -7.60
N ALA A 287 -20.37 -7.20 -6.57
CA ALA A 287 -19.46 -6.07 -6.74
C ALA A 287 -18.13 -6.44 -7.41
N ARG A 288 -17.59 -7.63 -7.11
CA ARG A 288 -16.36 -8.16 -7.74
C ARG A 288 -16.49 -8.48 -9.24
N SER A 289 -17.70 -8.42 -9.79
CA SER A 289 -17.91 -8.58 -11.23
C SER A 289 -17.66 -7.32 -12.04
N LEU A 290 -17.50 -6.15 -11.40
CA LEU A 290 -17.16 -4.90 -12.08
C LEU A 290 -15.80 -5.01 -12.77
N TYR A 291 -15.69 -4.43 -13.96
CA TYR A 291 -14.43 -4.25 -14.64
C TYR A 291 -13.97 -2.81 -14.43
N LEU A 292 -12.92 -2.61 -13.64
CA LEU A 292 -12.43 -1.30 -13.23
C LEU A 292 -11.19 -0.93 -14.04
N TYR A 293 -11.24 0.24 -14.69
CA TYR A 293 -10.18 0.73 -15.56
C TYR A 293 -9.76 2.14 -15.14
N GLY A 294 -8.47 2.41 -15.13
CA GLY A 294 -7.97 3.74 -14.77
C GLY A 294 -6.71 4.14 -15.52
N GLN A 295 -6.56 5.44 -15.77
CA GLN A 295 -5.33 6.00 -16.35
C GLN A 295 -4.80 7.16 -15.52
N GLU A 296 -3.49 7.17 -15.24
CA GLU A 296 -2.86 8.21 -14.41
C GLU A 296 -1.54 8.74 -15.03
N ILE A 297 -1.40 10.08 -15.03
CA ILE A 297 -0.25 10.80 -15.58
C ILE A 297 0.90 11.01 -14.58
N ASN A 298 0.76 10.67 -13.30
CA ASN A 298 1.82 10.75 -12.30
C ASN A 298 2.22 9.35 -11.80
N ILE A 299 3.53 9.03 -11.79
CA ILE A 299 4.00 7.66 -11.46
C ILE A 299 3.75 7.27 -10.01
N SER A 300 3.97 8.20 -9.07
CA SER A 300 3.65 8.02 -7.66
C SER A 300 2.16 7.78 -7.45
N THR A 301 1.31 8.58 -8.09
CA THR A 301 -0.16 8.51 -7.95
C THR A 301 -0.70 7.23 -8.57
N PHE A 302 -0.16 6.81 -9.72
CA PHE A 302 -0.42 5.53 -10.35
C PHE A 302 -0.13 4.35 -9.42
N ALA A 303 1.04 4.36 -8.77
CA ALA A 303 1.42 3.32 -7.82
C ALA A 303 0.47 3.29 -6.61
N ILE A 304 0.09 4.47 -6.10
CA ILE A 304 -0.88 4.60 -5.01
C ILE A 304 -2.24 4.02 -5.41
N ALA A 305 -2.75 4.31 -6.61
CA ALA A 305 -4.00 3.73 -7.11
C ALA A 305 -3.94 2.20 -7.19
N LYS A 306 -2.87 1.63 -7.78
CA LYS A 306 -2.72 0.17 -7.86
C LYS A 306 -2.63 -0.48 -6.48
N ILE A 307 -1.83 0.08 -5.57
CA ILE A 307 -1.74 -0.40 -4.19
C ILE A 307 -3.11 -0.32 -3.52
N ASN A 308 -3.86 0.77 -3.72
CA ASN A 308 -5.19 0.95 -3.15
C ASN A 308 -6.15 -0.16 -3.59
N MET A 309 -6.20 -0.45 -4.90
CA MET A 309 -6.97 -1.57 -5.44
C MET A 309 -6.51 -2.89 -4.82
N PHE A 310 -5.20 -3.12 -4.69
CA PHE A 310 -4.70 -4.35 -4.09
C PHE A 310 -5.06 -4.48 -2.60
N LEU A 311 -4.98 -3.43 -1.80
CA LEU A 311 -5.33 -3.50 -0.39
C LEU A 311 -6.83 -3.79 -0.17
N HIS A 312 -7.68 -3.37 -1.10
CA HIS A 312 -9.12 -3.70 -1.14
C HIS A 312 -9.43 -5.03 -1.84
N GLY A 313 -8.41 -5.78 -2.27
CA GLY A 313 -8.59 -7.08 -2.92
C GLY A 313 -9.17 -7.01 -4.34
N LEU A 314 -8.99 -5.89 -5.04
CA LEU A 314 -9.46 -5.63 -6.40
C LEU A 314 -8.33 -5.87 -7.43
N ASP A 315 -7.76 -7.08 -7.44
CA ASP A 315 -6.60 -7.46 -8.27
C ASP A 315 -6.80 -7.26 -9.77
N SER A 316 -8.05 -7.35 -10.22
CA SER A 316 -8.44 -7.25 -11.63
C SER A 316 -8.57 -5.82 -12.14
N ALA A 317 -8.43 -4.81 -11.27
CA ALA A 317 -8.44 -3.41 -11.70
C ALA A 317 -7.25 -3.13 -12.63
N ASP A 318 -7.53 -2.70 -13.86
CA ASP A 318 -6.52 -2.39 -14.86
C ASP A 318 -6.22 -0.88 -14.81
N ILE A 319 -5.20 -0.53 -14.02
CA ILE A 319 -4.70 0.83 -13.94
C ILE A 319 -3.45 0.93 -14.80
N ARG A 320 -3.42 1.90 -15.71
CA ARG A 320 -2.32 2.12 -16.67
C ARG A 320 -1.70 3.50 -16.50
N ARG A 321 -0.39 3.57 -16.71
CA ARG A 321 0.40 4.80 -16.61
C ARG A 321 0.47 5.49 -17.96
N GLY A 322 0.07 6.75 -18.04
CA GLY A 322 0.27 7.58 -19.24
C GLY A 322 -0.59 8.83 -19.25
N ASP A 323 -0.28 9.76 -20.14
CA ASP A 323 -1.14 10.90 -20.44
C ASP A 323 -2.38 10.43 -21.23
N THR A 324 -3.58 10.59 -20.68
CA THR A 324 -4.83 10.14 -21.34
C THR A 324 -5.15 10.93 -22.60
N LEU A 325 -4.78 12.21 -22.63
CA LEU A 325 -5.02 13.08 -23.77
C LEU A 325 -4.06 12.74 -24.91
N ALA A 326 -2.76 12.63 -24.63
CA ALA A 326 -1.76 12.38 -25.67
C ALA A 326 -1.62 10.90 -26.06
N LYS A 327 -1.68 10.00 -25.06
CA LYS A 327 -1.37 8.57 -25.18
C LYS A 327 -2.41 7.74 -24.41
N PRO A 328 -3.67 7.70 -24.87
CA PRO A 328 -4.71 6.88 -24.27
C PRO A 328 -4.25 5.41 -24.23
N GLN A 329 -4.37 4.78 -23.07
CA GLN A 329 -3.86 3.43 -22.84
C GLN A 329 -4.91 2.35 -23.12
N PHE A 330 -6.20 2.72 -23.19
CA PHE A 330 -7.31 1.81 -23.44
C PHE A 330 -7.83 1.98 -24.86
N LEU A 331 -7.25 1.18 -25.76
CA LEU A 331 -7.63 1.11 -27.16
C LEU A 331 -8.21 -0.27 -27.48
N ASN A 332 -9.17 -0.32 -28.38
CA ASN A 332 -9.68 -1.56 -28.93
C ASN A 332 -8.70 -2.16 -29.96
N ASN A 333 -9.02 -3.35 -30.48
CA ASN A 333 -8.15 -4.07 -31.43
C ASN A 333 -7.91 -3.33 -32.75
N GLN A 334 -8.72 -2.31 -33.08
CA GLN A 334 -8.56 -1.48 -34.27
C GLN A 334 -7.72 -0.22 -34.00
N GLY A 335 -7.28 0.00 -32.76
CA GLY A 335 -6.53 1.18 -32.35
C GLY A 335 -7.41 2.40 -32.00
N ASN A 336 -8.73 2.25 -32.00
CA ASN A 336 -9.67 3.29 -31.57
C ASN A 336 -9.84 3.28 -30.05
N LEU A 337 -10.35 4.37 -29.47
CA LEU A 337 -10.65 4.42 -28.04
C LEU A 337 -11.62 3.30 -27.64
N GLN A 338 -11.29 2.60 -26.54
CA GLN A 338 -12.21 1.64 -25.94
C GLN A 338 -13.42 2.37 -25.33
N THR A 339 -14.60 1.77 -25.45
CA THR A 339 -15.84 2.26 -24.85
C THR A 339 -16.11 1.57 -23.52
N PHE A 340 -16.77 2.28 -22.61
CA PHE A 340 -17.09 1.82 -21.26
C PHE A 340 -18.55 2.11 -20.96
N ASP A 341 -19.15 1.33 -20.05
CA ASP A 341 -20.54 1.54 -19.63
C ASP A 341 -20.67 2.81 -18.78
N ILE A 342 -19.66 3.08 -17.96
CA ILE A 342 -19.59 4.26 -17.09
C ILE A 342 -18.21 4.89 -17.23
N VAL A 343 -18.19 6.21 -17.41
CA VAL A 343 -16.98 7.03 -17.30
C VAL A 343 -17.18 8.04 -16.18
N VAL A 344 -16.24 8.06 -15.24
CA VAL A 344 -16.20 9.00 -14.11
C VAL A 344 -14.80 9.59 -14.03
N GLY A 345 -14.64 10.73 -13.36
CA GLY A 345 -13.32 11.29 -13.17
C GLY A 345 -13.38 12.69 -12.58
N ASN A 346 -12.24 13.12 -12.07
CA ASN A 346 -12.01 14.49 -11.60
C ASN A 346 -10.72 14.98 -12.26
N PRO A 347 -10.80 15.44 -13.52
CA PRO A 347 -9.61 15.83 -14.25
C PRO A 347 -8.96 17.06 -13.61
N PRO A 348 -7.64 17.23 -13.82
CA PRO A 348 -6.92 18.41 -13.34
C PRO A 348 -7.51 19.71 -13.92
N TYR A 349 -7.84 20.65 -13.03
CA TYR A 349 -8.52 21.89 -13.42
C TYR A 349 -7.60 22.89 -14.14
N SER A 350 -8.08 23.44 -15.26
CA SER A 350 -7.48 24.56 -15.98
C SER A 350 -6.01 24.35 -16.37
N ILE A 351 -5.67 23.16 -16.86
CA ILE A 351 -4.34 22.91 -17.44
C ILE A 351 -4.18 23.77 -18.68
N LYS A 352 -3.14 24.61 -18.67
CA LYS A 352 -2.77 25.48 -19.80
C LYS A 352 -1.76 24.84 -20.75
N ASP A 353 -0.84 24.06 -20.19
CA ASP A 353 0.22 23.38 -20.91
C ASP A 353 -0.13 21.92 -21.05
N TRP A 354 -0.69 21.57 -22.20
CA TRP A 354 -1.20 20.24 -22.52
C TRP A 354 -1.03 19.97 -24.02
N GLU A 355 -1.14 18.70 -24.39
CA GLU A 355 -0.78 18.17 -25.72
C GLU A 355 -1.84 18.48 -26.80
N PHE A 356 -2.20 19.76 -26.96
CA PHE A 356 -3.19 20.26 -27.92
C PHE A 356 -2.88 19.87 -29.36
N GLU A 357 -1.60 19.84 -29.75
CA GLU A 357 -1.18 19.50 -31.11
C GLU A 357 -1.62 18.08 -31.53
N VAL A 358 -1.75 17.15 -30.58
CA VAL A 358 -2.24 15.78 -30.86
C VAL A 358 -3.68 15.80 -31.37
N PHE A 359 -4.50 16.75 -30.92
CA PHE A 359 -5.92 16.87 -31.30
C PHE A 359 -6.12 17.45 -32.71
N LYS A 360 -5.13 18.14 -33.28
CA LYS A 360 -5.19 18.62 -34.68
C LYS A 360 -5.27 17.49 -35.70
N SER A 361 -4.62 16.38 -35.41
CA SER A 361 -4.68 15.17 -36.25
C SER A 361 -5.93 14.34 -36.01
N ASP A 362 -6.61 14.59 -34.87
CA ASP A 362 -7.70 13.81 -34.30
C ASP A 362 -7.58 12.29 -34.52
N LYS A 363 -6.38 11.73 -34.31
CA LYS A 363 -6.07 10.32 -34.54
C LYS A 363 -7.08 9.35 -33.90
N TYR A 364 -7.69 9.76 -32.79
CA TYR A 364 -8.58 8.94 -31.98
C TYR A 364 -10.07 9.30 -32.14
N GLY A 365 -10.42 10.21 -33.06
CA GLY A 365 -11.80 10.58 -33.39
C GLY A 365 -12.57 11.27 -32.25
N ARG A 366 -11.91 12.06 -31.42
CA ARG A 366 -12.50 12.74 -30.24
C ARG A 366 -13.25 14.02 -30.62
N THR A 367 -12.87 14.66 -31.72
CA THR A 367 -13.40 15.97 -32.15
C THR A 367 -14.22 15.90 -33.44
N GLU A 368 -14.50 14.72 -33.98
CA GLU A 368 -15.23 14.57 -35.25
C GLU A 368 -16.59 15.30 -35.30
N ARG A 369 -17.22 15.51 -34.13
CA ARG A 369 -18.54 16.16 -33.99
C ARG A 369 -18.50 17.48 -33.23
N TYR A 370 -17.32 17.96 -32.86
CA TYR A 370 -17.15 19.09 -31.95
C TYR A 370 -16.07 20.05 -32.46
N ASP A 371 -16.13 21.30 -32.02
CA ASP A 371 -15.01 22.21 -32.20
C ASP A 371 -13.80 21.72 -31.39
N GLN A 372 -12.60 22.10 -31.84
CA GLN A 372 -11.37 21.77 -31.13
C GLN A 372 -11.38 22.40 -29.72
N PRO A 373 -10.95 21.66 -28.68
CA PRO A 373 -10.84 22.19 -27.33
C PRO A 373 -9.89 23.41 -27.27
N PRO A 374 -10.08 24.36 -26.34
CA PRO A 374 -9.25 25.55 -26.27
C PRO A 374 -7.77 25.24 -26.01
N GLN A 375 -6.86 25.74 -26.83
CA GLN A 375 -5.42 25.51 -26.64
C GLN A 375 -4.90 25.90 -25.25
N LYS A 376 -5.48 26.95 -24.63
CA LYS A 376 -5.07 27.44 -23.31
C LYS A 376 -5.85 26.83 -22.14
N ASN A 377 -6.73 25.85 -22.40
CA ASN A 377 -7.47 25.14 -21.35
C ASN A 377 -7.87 23.72 -21.79
N ALA A 378 -7.30 22.71 -21.13
CA ALA A 378 -7.56 21.29 -21.38
C ALA A 378 -8.93 20.77 -20.88
N ASP A 379 -9.71 21.54 -20.12
CA ASP A 379 -10.93 21.05 -19.46
C ASP A 379 -11.90 20.36 -20.45
N PHE A 380 -12.14 20.97 -21.62
CA PHE A 380 -12.98 20.40 -22.68
C PHE A 380 -12.29 19.31 -23.51
N ALA A 381 -10.98 19.08 -23.34
CA ALA A 381 -10.31 17.95 -23.96
C ALA A 381 -10.50 16.64 -23.17
N PHE A 382 -10.79 16.76 -21.87
CA PHE A 382 -11.13 15.62 -21.00
C PHE A 382 -12.60 15.20 -21.10
N ILE A 383 -13.50 16.15 -21.37
CA ILE A 383 -14.93 15.93 -21.68
C ILE A 383 -15.05 15.41 -23.11
#